data_AF-A0A1M3N174-F1
#
_entry.id   AF-A0A1M3N174-F1
#
_cell.length_a   1.000
_cell.length_b   1.000
_cell.length_c   1.000
_cell.angle_alpha   90.00
_cell.angle_beta   90.00
_cell.angle_gamma   90.00
#
_symmetry.space_group_name_H-M   'P 1'
#
loop_
_entity.id
_entity.type
_entity.pdbx_description
1 polymer ?
#
loop_
_entity_poly.entity_id
_entity_poly.type
_entity_poly.pdbx_seq_one_letter_code
_entity_poly.pdbx_strand_id
1 'polypeptide(L)'
;MVVLGPPTADGGGVHVLRARDERIETGELRNLEEGRPITGEVLTLAPRQDNPRICDVKDSYAAPEATATATAKTKGPAQVATQAYRDNWEEVFARRPRNADLN
;
A
#
# COMPACT_ATOMS: atom_id res chain seq x y z
N MET A 1 14.37 11.10 7.63
CA MET A 1 13.97 12.39 8.25
C MET A 1 12.83 12.99 7.44
N VAL A 2 11.87 13.66 8.08
CA VAL A 2 10.78 14.39 7.41
C VAL A 2 10.74 15.85 7.85
N VAL A 3 10.51 16.76 6.90
CA VAL A 3 10.25 18.18 7.15
C VAL A 3 8.79 18.48 6.84
N LEU A 4 8.11 19.13 7.79
CA LEU A 4 6.70 19.51 7.68
C LEU A 4 6.55 20.87 6.97
N GLY A 5 5.79 20.86 5.89
CA GLY A 5 5.42 22.01 5.07
C GLY A 5 4.05 22.61 5.45
N PRO A 6 3.43 23.37 4.54
CA PRO A 6 2.10 23.94 4.77
C PRO A 6 1.00 22.85 4.76
N PRO A 7 -0.15 23.14 5.39
CA PRO A 7 -1.33 22.28 5.31
C PRO A 7 -1.77 22.03 3.86
N THR A 8 -2.46 20.92 3.62
CA THR A 8 -3.14 20.64 2.36
C THR A 8 -4.34 21.58 2.18
N ALA A 9 -4.81 21.75 0.94
CA ALA A 9 -5.92 22.67 0.64
C ALA A 9 -7.23 22.29 1.36
N ASP A 10 -7.44 20.99 1.62
CA ASP A 10 -8.57 20.45 2.37
C ASP A 10 -8.35 20.45 3.90
N GLY A 11 -7.15 20.83 4.37
CA GLY A 11 -6.79 20.86 5.78
C GLY A 11 -6.64 19.49 6.45
N GLY A 12 -6.85 18.39 5.71
CA GLY A 12 -6.80 17.01 6.22
C GLY A 12 -5.38 16.44 6.36
N GLY A 13 -4.35 17.19 5.96
CA GLY A 13 -2.96 16.76 6.02
C GLY A 13 -1.97 17.91 5.90
N VAL A 14 -0.71 17.54 5.75
CA VAL A 14 0.42 18.47 5.56
C VAL A 14 1.30 18.00 4.41
N HIS A 15 1.82 18.95 3.63
CA HIS A 15 2.87 18.66 2.66
C HIS A 15 4.16 18.32 3.38
N VAL A 16 4.94 17.38 2.85
CA VAL A 16 6.19 16.93 3.47
C VAL A 16 7.31 16.80 2.45
N LEU A 17 8.53 17.02 2.92
CA LEU A 17 9.77 16.61 2.27
C LEU A 17 10.41 15.52 3.10
N ARG A 18 10.66 14.35 2.52
CA ARG A 18 11.30 13.20 3.18
C ARG A 18 12.67 12.97 2.59
N ALA A 19 13.68 12.90 3.46
CA ALA A 19 15.01 12.43 3.11
C ALA A 19 15.18 10.97 3.54
N ARG A 20 15.46 10.08 2.57
CA ARG A 20 15.83 8.66 2.76
C ARG A 20 16.69 8.17 1.59
N ASP A 21 17.57 7.20 1.83
CA ASP A 21 18.33 6.49 0.77
C ASP A 21 18.98 7.42 -0.28
N GLU A 22 19.59 8.52 0.18
CA GLU A 22 20.22 9.55 -0.65
C GLU A 22 19.28 10.26 -1.64
N ARG A 23 17.96 10.20 -1.39
CA ARG A 23 16.92 10.84 -2.19
C ARG A 23 16.03 11.72 -1.33
N ILE A 24 15.46 12.73 -1.98
CA ILE A 24 14.40 13.56 -1.42
C ILE A 24 13.11 13.23 -2.14
N GLU A 25 12.10 12.87 -1.36
CA GLU A 25 10.74 12.60 -1.82
C GLU A 25 9.79 13.70 -1.33
N THR A 26 8.83 14.05 -2.16
CA THR A 26 7.77 15.00 -1.83
C THR A 26 6.44 14.26 -1.76
N GLY A 27 5.61 14.56 -0.76
CA GLY A 27 4.31 13.95 -0.63
C GLY A 27 3.40 14.68 0.35
N GLU A 28 2.27 14.05 0.65
CA GLU A 28 1.35 14.47 1.70
C GLU A 28 1.37 13.45 2.84
N LEU A 29 1.36 13.94 4.07
CA LEU A 29 1.13 13.14 5.26
C LEU A 29 -0.27 13.40 5.80
N ARG A 30 -1.01 12.33 6.07
CA ARG A 30 -2.35 12.37 6.65
C ARG A 30 -2.42 11.46 7.87
N ASN A 31 -3.25 11.83 8.84
CA ASN A 31 -3.49 10.98 10.00
C ASN A 31 -4.21 9.70 9.55
N LEU A 32 -3.91 8.59 10.23
CA LEU A 32 -4.68 7.36 10.05
C LEU A 32 -6.07 7.53 10.65
N GLU A 33 -7.09 7.17 9.88
CA GLU A 33 -8.48 7.16 10.29
C GLU A 33 -9.02 5.73 10.26
N GLU A 34 -9.69 5.32 11.33
CA GLU A 34 -10.32 4.01 11.39
C GLU A 34 -11.39 3.86 10.28
N GLY A 35 -11.41 2.70 9.63
CA GLY A 35 -12.31 2.41 8.52
C GLY A 35 -11.91 3.03 7.18
N ARG A 36 -10.86 3.87 7.13
CA ARG A 36 -10.31 4.36 5.86
C ARG A 36 -9.17 3.46 5.35
N PRO A 37 -9.08 3.24 4.02
CA PRO A 37 -7.95 2.54 3.42
C PRO A 37 -6.63 3.29 3.66
N ILE A 38 -5.57 2.54 3.95
CA ILE A 38 -4.21 3.05 4.00
C ILE A 38 -3.72 3.19 2.56
N THR A 39 -3.28 4.39 2.19
CA THR A 39 -2.69 4.67 0.88
C THR A 39 -1.23 5.04 1.08
N GLY A 40 -0.32 4.24 0.52
CA GLY A 40 1.12 4.43 0.70
C GLY A 40 1.65 3.86 2.02
N GLU A 41 2.55 4.59 2.66
CA GLU A 41 3.35 4.12 3.80
C GLU A 41 2.76 4.57 5.15
N VAL A 42 2.96 3.78 6.21
CA VAL A 42 2.61 4.18 7.58
C VAL A 42 3.87 4.49 8.37
N LEU A 43 3.91 5.71 8.88
CA LEU A 43 5.05 6.28 9.57
C LEU A 43 4.67 6.72 10.98
N THR A 44 5.58 6.52 11.93
CA THR A 44 5.54 7.20 13.22
C THR A 44 6.51 8.37 13.19
N LEU A 45 6.03 9.57 13.49
CA LEU A 45 6.85 10.77 13.56
C LEU A 45 7.23 11.10 15.01
N ALA A 46 8.50 11.41 15.22
CA ALA A 46 9.02 11.96 16.46
C ALA A 46 9.60 13.36 16.19
N PRO A 47 8.89 14.45 16.53
CA PRO A 47 9.40 15.80 16.38
C PRO A 47 10.68 15.99 17.19
N ARG A 48 11.68 16.65 16.61
CA ARG A 48 12.91 16.97 17.32
C ARG A 48 12.71 18.15 18.28
N GLN A 49 13.42 18.15 19.40
CA GLN A 49 13.31 19.21 20.42
C GLN A 49 13.80 20.57 19.92
N ASP A 50 14.86 20.59 19.12
CA ASP A 50 15.47 21.80 18.57
C ASP A 50 14.60 22.42 17.48
N ASN A 51 13.90 21.60 16.69
CA ASN A 51 12.99 22.07 15.66
C ASN A 51 11.80 21.11 15.45
N PRO A 52 10.61 21.46 15.98
CA PRO A 52 9.40 20.62 15.85
C PRO A 52 8.90 20.41 14.41
N ARG A 53 9.36 21.22 13.44
CA ARG A 53 9.04 21.01 12.01
C ARG A 53 9.89 19.91 11.38
N ILE A 54 10.94 19.46 12.06
CA ILE A 54 11.80 18.36 11.63
C ILE A 54 11.46 17.16 12.50
N CYS A 55 11.02 16.08 11.85
CA CYS A 55 10.64 14.85 12.52
C CYS A 55 11.60 13.73 12.14
N ASP A 56 12.06 12.99 13.15
CA ASP A 56 12.60 11.66 12.95
C ASP A 56 11.45 10.69 12.65
N VAL A 57 11.75 9.68 11.85
CA VAL A 57 10.74 8.79 11.28
C VAL A 57 11.07 7.35 11.64
N LYS A 58 10.05 6.62 12.08
CA LYS A 58 10.08 5.17 12.18
C LYS A 58 9.04 4.58 11.24
N ASP A 59 9.47 3.76 10.31
CA ASP A 59 8.58 3.04 9.41
C ASP A 59 7.82 1.96 10.20
N SER A 60 6.48 2.03 10.16
CA SER A 60 5.60 1.02 10.76
C SER A 60 5.07 0.05 9.70
N TYR A 61 4.91 0.53 8.48
CA TYR A 61 4.54 -0.26 7.32
C TYR A 61 5.16 0.36 6.06
N ALA A 62 5.96 -0.43 5.35
CA ALA A 62 6.41 -0.09 4.01
C ALA A 62 5.31 -0.46 3.02
N ALA A 63 4.89 0.49 2.19
CA ALA A 63 4.10 0.14 1.03
C ALA A 63 4.90 -0.82 0.16
N PRO A 64 4.29 -1.89 -0.38
CA PRO A 64 4.94 -2.62 -1.46
C PRO A 64 5.30 -1.60 -2.53
N GLU A 65 6.55 -1.61 -3.02
CA GLU A 65 6.96 -0.76 -4.13
C GLU A 65 5.86 -0.87 -5.18
N ALA A 66 5.24 0.26 -5.51
CA ALA A 66 4.35 0.30 -6.63
C ALA A 66 5.22 -0.03 -7.84
N THR A 67 5.31 -1.31 -8.18
CA THR A 67 5.68 -1.73 -9.52
C THR A 67 4.73 -0.90 -10.38
N ALA A 68 5.28 -0.05 -11.22
CA ALA A 68 4.54 0.92 -12.03
C ALA A 68 3.59 0.26 -13.07
N THR A 69 3.14 -0.95 -12.81
CA THR A 69 2.28 -1.82 -13.61
C THR A 69 0.87 -2.01 -13.04
N ALA A 70 0.52 -1.42 -11.88
CA ALA A 70 -0.87 -1.48 -11.37
C ALA A 70 -1.86 -0.53 -12.12
N THR A 71 -1.49 -0.03 -13.30
CA THR A 71 -2.40 0.71 -14.20
C THR A 71 -3.05 -0.16 -15.28
N ALA A 72 -2.87 -1.48 -15.25
CA ALA A 72 -3.78 -2.34 -15.99
C ALA A 72 -5.16 -2.27 -15.32
N LYS A 73 -5.99 -1.31 -15.74
CA LYS A 73 -7.45 -1.33 -15.56
C LYS A 73 -7.98 -2.60 -16.23
N THR A 74 -7.83 -3.74 -15.57
CA THR A 74 -8.56 -4.95 -15.94
C THR A 74 -10.03 -4.63 -15.75
N LYS A 75 -10.79 -4.62 -16.84
CA LYS A 75 -12.25 -4.49 -16.79
C LYS A 75 -12.80 -5.61 -15.91
N GLY A 76 -13.35 -5.27 -14.76
CA GLY A 76 -13.99 -6.21 -13.84
C GLY A 76 -13.81 -5.82 -12.38
N PRO A 77 -14.56 -6.46 -11.46
CA PRO A 77 -14.34 -6.32 -10.03
C PRO A 77 -12.91 -6.77 -9.68
N ALA A 78 -12.37 -6.23 -8.58
CA ALA A 78 -11.04 -6.60 -8.09
C ALA A 78 -10.94 -8.13 -7.95
N GLN A 79 -9.93 -8.72 -8.59
CA GLN A 79 -9.69 -10.15 -8.54
C GLN A 79 -9.01 -10.50 -7.22
N VAL A 80 -9.81 -10.91 -6.24
CA VAL A 80 -9.37 -11.24 -4.87
C VAL A 80 -8.75 -12.62 -4.73
N ALA A 81 -8.90 -13.50 -5.73
CA ALA A 81 -8.30 -14.82 -5.75
C ALA A 81 -6.93 -14.78 -6.43
N THR A 82 -5.91 -15.34 -5.77
CA THR A 82 -4.63 -15.62 -6.42
C THR A 82 -4.79 -16.75 -7.44
N GLN A 83 -3.87 -16.84 -8.40
CA GLN A 83 -3.89 -17.93 -9.37
C GLN A 83 -3.75 -19.29 -8.68
N ALA A 84 -2.84 -19.40 -7.70
CA ALA A 84 -2.66 -20.62 -6.89
C ALA A 84 -3.94 -21.05 -6.14
N TYR A 85 -4.74 -20.10 -5.64
CA TYR A 85 -6.02 -20.42 -5.01
C TYR A 85 -7.01 -21.01 -6.01
N ARG A 86 -7.06 -20.47 -7.24
CA ARG A 86 -7.93 -21.00 -8.30
C ARG A 86 -7.48 -22.37 -8.79
N ASP A 87 -6.19 -22.56 -9.00
CA ASP A 87 -5.65 -23.82 -9.51
C ASP A 87 -5.94 -24.97 -8.52
N ASN A 88 -5.76 -24.72 -7.21
CA ASN A 88 -6.13 -25.68 -6.16
C ASN A 88 -7.66 -25.89 -6.08
N TRP A 89 -8.45 -24.83 -6.26
CA TRP A 89 -9.91 -24.98 -6.31
C TRP A 89 -10.34 -25.85 -7.49
N GLU A 90 -9.76 -25.66 -8.68
CA GLU A 90 -9.99 -26.50 -9.85
C GLU A 90 -9.52 -27.93 -9.61
N GLU A 91 -8.38 -28.15 -8.97
CA GLU A 91 -7.92 -29.49 -8.63
C GLU A 91 -8.90 -30.27 -7.73
N VAL A 92 -9.46 -29.59 -6.71
CA VAL A 92 -10.36 -30.21 -5.74
C VAL A 92 -11.79 -30.38 -6.28
N PHE A 93 -12.27 -29.39 -7.05
CA PHE A 93 -13.69 -29.29 -7.41
C PHE A 93 -13.98 -29.38 -8.90
N ALA A 94 -12.99 -29.29 -9.80
CA ALA A 94 -13.22 -29.56 -11.21
C ALA A 94 -13.49 -31.05 -11.38
N ARG A 95 -14.68 -31.34 -11.88
CA ARG A 95 -15.16 -32.71 -12.14
C ARG A 95 -14.11 -33.50 -12.92
N ARG A 96 -13.61 -34.57 -12.31
CA ARG A 96 -12.80 -35.59 -12.98
C ARG A 96 -13.54 -36.02 -14.26
N PRO A 97 -12.90 -36.04 -15.45
CA PRO A 97 -13.52 -36.63 -16.62
C PRO A 97 -13.91 -38.06 -16.28
N ARG A 98 -15.14 -38.41 -16.64
CA ARG A 98 -15.71 -39.75 -16.44
C ARG A 98 -14.87 -40.69 -17.31
N ASN A 99 -13.91 -41.38 -16.71
CA ASN A 99 -13.25 -42.50 -17.37
C ASN A 99 -14.35 -43.49 -17.75
N ALA A 100 -14.66 -43.54 -19.05
CA ALA A 100 -15.12 -44.76 -19.67
C ALA A 100 -14.07 -45.84 -19.38
N ASP A 101 -14.50 -47.08 -19.26
CA ASP A 101 -13.70 -48.26 -18.93
C ASP A 101 -13.56 -48.54 -17.42
N LEU A 102 -14.68 -48.92 -16.83
CA LEU A 102 -14.72 -50.00 -15.85
C LEU A 102 -15.55 -51.13 -16.47
N ASN A 103 -14.85 -52.09 -17.09
CA ASN A 103 -15.37 -53.44 -17.34
C ASN A 103 -15.31 -54.24 -16.03
#